data_AF-A0A6L2M1K4-F1
#
_entry.id   AF-A0A6L2M1K4-F1
#
_cell.length_a   1.000
_cell.length_b   1.000
_cell.length_c   1.000
_cell.angle_alpha   90.00
_cell.angle_beta   90.00
_cell.angle_gamma   90.00
#
_symmetry.space_group_name_H-M   'P 1'
#
loop_
_entity.id
_entity.type
_entity.pdbx_description
1 polymer ?
#
loop_
_entity_poly.entity_id
_entity_poly.type
_entity_poly.pdbx_seq_one_letter_code
_entity_poly.pdbx_strand_id
1 'polypeptide(L)'
;MHFLLITLKAVYVPTTPMPELLEADNVKTIRRRAKWENVDYIYRGHISNGMFDPLFDNYQNVESAKELWDSLESKYIADNAFS
;
A
#
# COMPACT_ATOMS: atom_id res chain seq x y z
N MET A 1 -2.33 -7.12 -15.66
CA MET A 1 -1.01 -7.47 -15.11
C MET A 1 -1.16 -8.14 -13.74
N HIS A 2 -1.69 -9.38 -13.68
CA HIS A 2 -1.74 -10.17 -12.43
C HIS A 2 -0.40 -10.83 -12.07
N PHE A 3 0.63 -10.65 -12.90
CA PHE A 3 1.87 -11.43 -12.84
C PHE A 3 2.88 -10.97 -11.76
N LEU A 4 2.75 -9.75 -11.22
CA LEU A 4 3.67 -9.22 -10.20
C LEU A 4 3.22 -9.45 -8.76
N LEU A 5 1.93 -9.76 -8.54
CA LEU A 5 1.35 -9.84 -7.19
C LEU A 5 1.44 -11.24 -6.56
N ILE A 6 1.80 -12.27 -7.33
CA ILE A 6 1.81 -13.68 -6.88
C ILE A 6 3.14 -14.05 -6.21
N THR A 7 4.23 -13.35 -6.53
CA THR A 7 5.58 -13.66 -6.02
C THR A 7 5.83 -13.15 -4.60
N LEU A 8 5.17 -12.07 -4.19
CA LEU A 8 5.10 -11.70 -2.79
C LEU A 8 3.84 -12.34 -2.20
N LYS A 9 3.86 -12.66 -0.91
CA LYS A 9 2.66 -12.83 -0.08
C LYS A 9 1.92 -11.48 0.08
N ALA A 10 1.70 -10.81 -1.04
CA ALA A 10 1.31 -9.42 -1.27
C ALA A 10 -0.17 -9.16 -1.19
N VAL A 11 -0.99 -10.19 -1.32
CA VAL A 11 -2.43 -10.02 -1.22
C VAL A 11 -2.86 -9.74 0.24
N TYR A 12 -2.06 -10.15 1.23
CA TYR A 12 -2.44 -10.04 2.65
C TYR A 12 -2.32 -8.61 3.22
N VAL A 13 -1.47 -7.77 2.62
CA VAL A 13 -1.13 -6.45 3.17
C VAL A 13 -2.12 -5.36 2.77
N PRO A 14 -2.55 -5.23 1.50
CA PRO A 14 -3.49 -4.20 1.09
C PRO A 14 -4.89 -4.37 1.70
N THR A 15 -5.23 -5.55 2.19
CA THR A 15 -6.57 -5.86 2.72
C THR A 15 -6.70 -5.75 4.23
N THR A 16 -5.59 -5.69 4.97
CA THR A 16 -5.65 -5.64 6.44
C THR A 16 -5.64 -4.18 6.92
N PRO A 17 -6.69 -3.69 7.61
CA PRO A 17 -6.74 -2.31 8.10
C PRO A 17 -5.67 -2.05 9.17
N MET A 18 -5.23 -0.79 9.28
CA MET A 18 -4.26 -0.38 10.31
C MET A 18 -4.82 -0.71 11.71
N PRO A 19 -4.06 -1.41 12.58
CA PRO A 19 -4.51 -1.69 13.94
C PRO A 19 -4.69 -0.39 14.75
N GLU A 20 -5.87 -0.25 15.37
CA GLU A 20 -6.14 0.80 16.35
C GLU A 20 -5.32 0.57 17.63
N LEU A 21 -4.77 1.66 18.19
CA LEU A 21 -4.12 1.63 19.49
C LEU A 21 -5.21 1.63 20.57
N LEU A 22 -5.60 0.44 21.03
CA LEU A 22 -6.45 0.31 22.21
C LEU A 22 -5.58 0.33 23.47
N GLU A 23 -5.91 1.24 24.39
CA GLU A 23 -5.18 1.57 25.63
C GLU A 23 -4.89 0.36 26.56
N ALA A 24 -5.61 -0.76 26.41
CA ALA A 24 -5.61 -1.85 27.40
C ALA A 24 -4.63 -3.02 27.15
N ASP A 25 -3.85 -3.04 26.05
CA ASP A 25 -2.87 -4.12 25.80
C ASP A 25 -1.62 -3.60 25.05
N ASN A 26 -1.02 -2.55 25.62
CA ASN A 26 -0.07 -1.63 24.97
C ASN A 26 1.09 -2.33 24.20
N VAL A 27 1.76 -3.35 24.75
CA VAL A 27 2.94 -3.93 24.10
C VAL A 27 2.55 -4.75 22.87
N LYS A 28 1.47 -5.54 22.95
CA LYS A 28 1.03 -6.39 21.85
C LYS A 28 0.42 -5.56 20.72
N THR A 29 -0.35 -4.52 21.05
CA THR A 29 -0.94 -3.61 20.07
C THR A 29 0.14 -2.77 19.38
N ILE A 30 1.10 -2.21 20.13
CA ILE A 30 2.26 -1.49 19.58
C ILE A 30 3.06 -2.42 18.65
N ARG A 31 3.37 -3.64 19.08
CA ARG A 31 4.12 -4.59 18.24
C ARG A 31 3.38 -4.95 16.95
N ARG A 32 2.05 -5.10 17.02
CA ARG A 32 1.23 -5.39 15.84
C ARG A 32 1.21 -4.20 14.88
N ARG A 33 1.06 -2.98 15.40
CA ARG A 33 1.12 -1.74 14.61
C ARG A 33 2.48 -1.57 13.96
N ALA A 34 3.59 -1.67 14.70
CA ALA A 34 4.93 -1.55 14.14
C ALA A 34 5.22 -2.59 13.04
N LYS A 35 4.71 -3.81 13.20
CA LYS A 35 4.78 -4.84 12.16
C LYS A 35 3.97 -4.45 10.93
N TRP A 36 2.76 -3.91 11.12
CA TRP A 36 1.91 -3.43 10.03
C TRP A 36 2.58 -2.25 9.29
N GLU A 37 3.10 -1.25 10.01
CA GLU A 37 3.79 -0.08 9.44
C GLU A 37 5.04 -0.45 8.64
N ASN A 38 5.87 -1.37 9.16
CA ASN A 38 7.04 -1.84 8.43
C ASN A 38 6.64 -2.53 7.12
N VAL A 39 5.61 -3.36 7.18
CA VAL A 39 5.09 -4.02 6.01
C VAL A 39 4.51 -2.98 5.03
N ASP A 40 3.68 -2.05 5.47
CA ASP A 40 3.14 -0.98 4.63
C ASP A 40 4.26 -0.17 3.92
N TYR A 41 5.31 0.21 4.67
CA TYR A 41 6.48 0.90 4.12
C TYR A 41 7.17 0.11 3.00
N ILE A 42 7.39 -1.18 3.19
CA ILE A 42 7.99 -2.06 2.16
C ILE A 42 7.13 -2.08 0.89
N TYR A 43 5.80 -2.17 1.03
CA TYR A 43 4.90 -2.17 -0.12
C TYR A 43 4.85 -0.82 -0.83
N ARG A 44 4.81 0.29 -0.09
CA ARG A 44 4.91 1.64 -0.66
C ARG A 44 6.18 1.80 -1.48
N GLY A 45 7.33 1.37 -0.94
CA GLY A 45 8.61 1.38 -1.66
C GLY A 45 8.58 0.52 -2.93
N HIS A 46 8.05 -0.70 -2.86
CA HIS A 46 7.94 -1.58 -4.03
C HIS A 46 7.06 -1.00 -5.14
N ILE A 47 5.89 -0.48 -4.79
CA ILE A 47 4.98 0.15 -5.74
C ILE A 47 5.64 1.37 -6.37
N SER A 48 6.25 2.22 -5.55
CA SER A 48 6.92 3.46 -6.00
C SER A 48 8.12 3.20 -6.91
N ASN A 49 8.92 2.17 -6.63
CA ASN A 49 10.05 1.77 -7.48
C ASN A 49 9.64 1.30 -8.89
N GLY A 50 8.37 0.92 -9.07
CA GLY A 50 7.81 0.57 -10.38
C GLY A 50 7.19 1.74 -11.15
N MET A 51 7.19 2.96 -10.58
CA MET A 51 6.58 4.13 -11.19
C MET A 51 7.53 4.88 -12.12
N PHE A 52 6.94 5.55 -13.12
CA PHE A 52 7.62 6.55 -13.92
C PHE A 52 7.64 7.91 -13.18
N ASP A 53 8.67 8.74 -13.39
CA ASP A 53 8.92 9.95 -12.57
C ASP A 53 7.70 10.87 -12.37
N PRO A 54 6.88 11.21 -13.39
CA PRO A 54 5.69 12.04 -13.22
C PRO A 54 4.56 11.38 -12.40
N LEU A 55 4.50 10.04 -12.38
CA LEU A 55 3.58 9.34 -11.49
C LEU A 55 4.11 9.39 -10.05
N PHE A 56 5.40 9.17 -9.87
CA PHE A 56 6.04 9.22 -8.57
C PHE A 56 5.82 10.59 -7.89
N ASP A 57 6.03 11.70 -8.62
CA ASP A 57 5.85 13.05 -8.08
C ASP A 57 4.45 13.30 -7.50
N ASN A 58 3.42 12.74 -8.15
CA ASN A 58 2.02 12.88 -7.75
C ASN A 58 1.63 12.02 -6.55
N TYR A 59 2.31 10.88 -6.35
CA TYR A 59 1.88 9.87 -5.38
C TYR A 59 2.89 9.61 -4.24
N GLN A 60 4.07 10.22 -4.25
CA GLN A 60 5.12 10.02 -3.24
C GLN A 60 4.66 10.30 -1.79
N ASN A 61 3.69 11.20 -1.62
CA ASN A 61 3.19 11.62 -0.30
C ASN A 61 2.01 10.78 0.22
N VAL A 62 1.58 9.75 -0.51
CA VAL A 62 0.50 8.88 -0.04
C VAL A 62 0.97 8.04 1.15
N GLU A 63 0.19 8.07 2.23
CA GLU A 63 0.61 7.57 3.54
C GLU A 63 0.48 6.05 3.70
N SER A 64 -0.33 5.39 2.87
CA SER A 64 -0.50 3.93 2.91
C SER A 64 -0.31 3.26 1.55
N ALA A 65 0.24 2.05 1.55
CA ALA A 65 0.39 1.24 0.34
C ALA A 65 -0.97 0.94 -0.32
N LYS A 66 -2.01 0.78 0.50
CA LYS A 66 -3.37 0.53 0.03
C LYS A 66 -3.92 1.73 -0.74
N GLU A 67 -3.88 2.93 -0.16
CA GLU A 67 -4.37 4.14 -0.80
C GLU A 67 -3.59 4.46 -2.08
N LEU A 68 -2.27 4.21 -2.06
CA LEU A 68 -1.40 4.35 -3.22
C LEU A 68 -1.85 3.42 -4.34
N TRP A 69 -2.08 2.15 -4.03
CA TRP A 69 -2.57 1.16 -4.98
C TRP A 69 -3.95 1.51 -5.54
N ASP A 70 -4.92 1.82 -4.66
CA ASP A 70 -6.31 2.14 -5.06
C ASP A 70 -6.36 3.37 -5.98
N SER A 71 -5.51 4.37 -5.72
CA SER A 71 -5.41 5.58 -6.55
C SER A 71 -4.84 5.28 -7.94
N LEU A 72 -3.82 4.43 -8.03
CA LEU A 72 -3.25 4.00 -9.31
C LEU A 72 -4.24 3.15 -10.11
N GLU A 73 -4.92 2.23 -9.44
CA GLU A 73 -5.93 1.37 -10.06
C GLU A 73 -7.09 2.21 -10.61
N SER A 74 -7.57 3.18 -9.84
CA SER A 74 -8.63 4.12 -10.28
C SER A 74 -8.20 4.95 -11.48
N LYS A 75 -6.97 5.48 -11.48
CA LYS A 75 -6.41 6.22 -12.62
C LYS A 75 -6.35 5.33 -13.87
N TYR A 76 -5.82 4.12 -13.75
CA TYR A 76 -5.69 3.21 -14.89
C TYR A 76 -7.05 2.79 -15.43
N ILE A 77 -8.05 2.53 -14.58
CA ILE A 77 -9.42 2.23 -15.02
C ILE A 77 -10.01 3.42 -15.77
N ALA A 78 -9.83 4.65 -15.27
CA ALA A 78 -10.30 5.86 -15.95
C ALA A 78 -9.64 6.01 -17.32
N ASP A 79 -8.30 5.96 -17.39
CA ASP A 79 -7.55 6.12 -18.64
C ASP A 79 -7.94 5.08 -19.71
N ASN A 80 -8.26 3.84 -19.30
CA ASN A 80 -8.72 2.81 -20.24
C ASN A 80 -10.21 2.90 -20.58
N ALA A 81 -11.05 3.46 -19.71
CA ALA A 81 -12.48 3.63 -19.99
C ALA A 81 -12.75 4.75 -21.02
N PHE A 82 -11.78 5.64 -21.25
CA PHE A 82 -11.83 6.70 -22.26
C PHE A 82 -11.04 6.36 -23.54
N SER A 83 -10.50 5.14 -23.66
CA SER A 83 -9.81 4.63 -24.85
C SER A 83 -10.69 3.73 -25.71
#